data_AF-A7SCI2-F1
#
_entry.id   AF-A7SCI2-F1
#
_cell.length_a   1.000
_cell.length_b   1.000
_cell.length_c   1.000
_cell.angle_alpha   90.00
_cell.angle_beta   90.00
_cell.angle_gamma   90.00
#
_symmetry.space_group_name_H-M   'P 1'
#
loop_
_entity.id
_entity.type
_entity.pdbx_description
1 polymer ?
#
loop_
_entity_poly.entity_id
_entity_poly.type
_entity_poly.pdbx_seq_one_letter_code
_entity_poly.pdbx_strand_id
1 'polypeptide(L)'
;MEKVRSLALIELTALFDQHGIALHRRKPIKKKVKECGIFEVPLQYLVQHDRLKGSNSNVPLFLQEMIRFLDHNSLTEEGILRVGGATARMKALREEIEETFNEGAFSLDGRRVHDVAGLLKQFLRELPFPLLTYEYQPTFASVENIPDRRQQLQALNLLILLLPSIHRDCLRVLLTFLSRIISYEKQNKMNLNNVSMIMAPNLFHFSSSKEMPSLREVKQAQATVNLVRMLIKYQNILWTIPGFMVMQVQKMNVQRTKELWTKERPKNKRIVDKRKSNEQKNCGQKNAELANNIIRVKAPMLNKIAMAIQLTDGMRAGDIVAKFRRRPGEDAEGHHLYEVGGNIGERCLDNDTNMKALYKVNPHAEWIIKPRSDYE
;
A
#
# COMPACT_ATOMS: atom_id res chain seq x y z
N MET A 1 -6.45 -1.68 -5.23
CA MET A 1 -6.41 -0.40 -4.48
C MET A 1 -7.76 0.30 -4.38
N GLU A 2 -8.62 0.29 -5.41
CA GLU A 2 -9.93 0.97 -5.35
C GLU A 2 -10.82 0.52 -4.19
N LYS A 3 -10.95 -0.80 -3.96
CA LYS A 3 -11.70 -1.34 -2.81
C LYS A 3 -11.14 -0.86 -1.46
N VAL A 4 -9.82 -0.70 -1.36
CA VAL A 4 -9.19 -0.18 -0.15
C VAL A 4 -9.52 1.30 0.03
N ARG A 5 -9.50 2.09 -1.06
CA ARG A 5 -9.91 3.51 -1.02
C ARG A 5 -11.36 3.67 -0.57
N SER A 6 -12.29 2.85 -1.08
CA SER A 6 -13.69 2.93 -0.66
C SER A 6 -13.87 2.59 0.82
N LEU A 7 -13.18 1.56 1.32
CA LEU A 7 -13.22 1.20 2.74
C LEU A 7 -12.58 2.28 3.61
N ALA A 8 -11.44 2.83 3.17
CA ALA A 8 -10.76 3.90 3.89
C ALA A 8 -11.63 5.15 4.02
N LEU A 9 -12.40 5.48 2.97
CA LEU A 9 -13.35 6.59 3.01
C LEU A 9 -14.48 6.33 4.02
N ILE A 10 -15.06 5.12 4.02
CA ILE A 10 -16.13 4.76 4.96
C ILE A 10 -15.64 4.84 6.40
N GLU A 11 -14.48 4.24 6.68
CA GLU A 11 -13.87 4.25 8.02
C GLU A 11 -13.52 5.68 8.47
N LEU A 12 -12.97 6.49 7.56
CA LEU A 12 -12.62 7.87 7.87
C LEU A 12 -13.87 8.70 8.21
N THR A 13 -14.96 8.52 7.46
CA THR A 13 -16.24 9.17 7.75
C THR A 13 -16.76 8.73 9.12
N ALA A 14 -16.79 7.44 9.41
CA ALA A 14 -17.25 6.92 10.70
C ALA A 14 -16.43 7.46 11.88
N LEU A 15 -15.11 7.53 11.73
CA LEU A 15 -14.20 8.09 12.74
C LEU A 15 -14.46 9.59 12.98
N PHE A 16 -14.75 10.35 11.93
CA PHE A 16 -15.05 11.77 12.02
C PHE A 16 -16.42 12.02 12.65
N ASP A 17 -17.42 11.23 12.28
CA ASP A 17 -18.78 11.28 12.85
C ASP A 17 -18.76 10.98 14.36
N GLN A 18 -17.95 10.01 14.80
CA GLN A 18 -17.75 9.70 16.24
C GLN A 18 -17.29 10.92 17.05
N HIS A 19 -16.59 11.87 16.43
CA HIS A 19 -16.07 13.07 17.06
C HIS A 19 -16.88 14.33 16.73
N GLY A 20 -17.99 14.20 15.98
CA GLY A 20 -18.78 15.34 15.52
C GLY A 20 -18.02 16.27 14.56
N ILE A 21 -17.00 15.76 13.86
CA ILE A 21 -16.19 16.53 12.91
C ILE A 21 -16.74 16.33 11.50
N ALA A 22 -17.07 17.41 10.79
CA ALA A 22 -17.53 17.31 9.41
C ALA A 22 -16.38 16.90 8.46
N LEU A 23 -16.59 15.83 7.69
CA LEU A 23 -15.69 15.44 6.61
C LEU A 23 -15.93 16.32 5.37
N HIS A 24 -15.04 17.29 5.16
CA HIS A 24 -15.13 18.20 4.01
C HIS A 24 -14.35 17.68 2.80
N ARG A 25 -15.04 17.44 1.68
CA ARG A 25 -14.43 17.14 0.38
C ARG A 25 -14.60 18.31 -0.57
N ARG A 26 -13.50 18.78 -1.16
CA ARG A 26 -13.54 19.80 -2.20
C ARG A 26 -13.83 19.16 -3.55
N LYS A 27 -14.69 19.79 -4.35
CA LYS A 27 -14.96 19.35 -5.72
C LYS A 27 -13.67 19.47 -6.57
N PRO A 28 -13.46 18.58 -7.55
CA PRO A 28 -12.38 18.71 -8.51
C PRO A 28 -12.48 20.07 -9.21
N ILE A 29 -11.43 20.90 -9.11
CA ILE A 29 -11.39 22.17 -9.82
C ILE A 29 -11.01 21.88 -11.28
N LYS A 30 -11.84 22.34 -12.23
CA LYS A 30 -11.43 22.46 -13.63
C LYS A 30 -10.53 23.70 -13.79
N LYS A 31 -9.28 23.60 -13.35
CA LYS A 31 -8.27 24.65 -13.55
C LYS A 31 -7.63 24.43 -14.92
N LYS A 32 -7.44 25.49 -15.73
CA LYS A 32 -6.54 25.39 -16.89
C LYS A 32 -5.14 25.13 -16.34
N VAL A 33 -4.58 23.98 -16.68
CA VAL A 33 -3.26 23.59 -16.19
C VAL A 33 -2.26 23.65 -17.33
N LYS A 34 -1.02 24.01 -17.02
CA LYS A 34 0.12 23.89 -17.93
C LYS A 34 0.37 22.40 -18.21
N GLU A 35 0.51 22.03 -19.47
CA GLU A 35 0.73 20.65 -19.94
C GLU A 35 2.10 20.49 -20.62
N CYS A 36 3.07 21.34 -20.26
CA CYS A 36 4.43 21.29 -20.78
C CYS A 36 5.41 21.80 -19.72
N GLY A 37 6.62 21.22 -19.67
CA GLY A 37 7.65 21.56 -18.71
C GLY A 37 7.52 20.83 -17.37
N ILE A 38 8.21 21.35 -16.36
CA ILE A 38 8.36 20.73 -15.04
C ILE A 38 7.53 21.44 -13.97
N PHE A 39 7.67 22.76 -13.87
CA PHE A 39 7.01 23.53 -12.81
C PHE A 39 5.60 23.95 -13.24
N GLU A 40 4.69 24.01 -12.27
CA GLU A 40 3.26 24.31 -12.48
C GLU A 40 2.51 23.28 -13.33
N VAL A 41 3.04 22.06 -13.41
CA VAL A 41 2.48 20.93 -14.18
C VAL A 41 1.99 19.83 -13.23
N PRO A 42 0.90 19.08 -13.53
CA PRO A 42 0.43 18.00 -12.69
C PRO A 42 1.48 16.88 -12.58
N LEU A 43 1.63 16.30 -11.38
CA LEU A 43 2.49 15.13 -11.17
C LEU A 43 2.15 13.97 -12.12
N GLN A 44 0.87 13.83 -12.47
CA GLN A 44 0.39 12.82 -13.41
C GLN A 44 1.01 12.97 -14.81
N TYR A 45 1.19 14.21 -15.28
CA TYR A 45 1.82 14.49 -16.57
C TYR A 45 3.32 14.18 -16.51
N LEU A 46 4.01 14.63 -15.46
CA LEU A 46 5.46 14.39 -15.30
C LEU A 46 5.78 12.89 -15.29
N VAL A 47 5.01 12.10 -14.53
CA VAL A 47 5.18 10.64 -14.50
C VAL A 47 4.84 9.99 -15.85
N GLN A 48 3.83 10.47 -16.57
CA GLN A 48 3.52 9.94 -17.91
C GLN A 48 4.64 10.23 -18.90
N HIS A 49 5.18 11.44 -18.88
CA HIS A 49 6.33 11.82 -19.70
C HIS A 49 7.56 10.96 -19.37
N ASP A 50 7.86 10.75 -18.09
CA ASP A 50 8.97 9.89 -17.66
C ASP A 50 8.77 8.42 -18.07
N ARG A 51 7.52 7.94 -18.10
CA ARG A 51 7.20 6.59 -18.60
C ARG A 51 7.49 6.41 -20.07
N LEU A 52 7.28 7.44 -20.90
CA LEU A 52 7.67 7.42 -22.31
C LEU A 52 9.19 7.30 -22.49
N LYS A 53 9.96 7.78 -21.49
CA LYS A 53 11.42 7.63 -21.42
C LYS A 53 11.87 6.31 -20.77
N GLY A 54 10.95 5.38 -20.48
CA GLY A 54 11.25 4.05 -19.93
C GLY A 54 11.21 3.94 -18.40
N SER A 55 10.80 4.99 -17.68
CA SER A 55 10.65 4.92 -16.22
C SER A 55 9.39 4.17 -15.81
N ASN A 56 9.53 3.21 -14.89
CA ASN A 56 8.39 2.53 -14.25
C ASN A 56 8.00 3.12 -12.88
N SER A 57 8.60 4.24 -12.50
CA SER A 57 8.35 4.88 -11.21
C SER A 57 7.03 5.66 -11.19
N ASN A 58 6.38 5.71 -10.03
CA ASN A 58 5.26 6.62 -9.76
C ASN A 58 5.70 7.98 -9.22
N VAL A 59 7.01 8.22 -9.12
CA VAL A 59 7.60 9.48 -8.67
C VAL A 59 8.31 10.14 -9.86
N PRO A 60 8.06 11.42 -10.18
CA PRO A 60 8.76 12.10 -11.27
C PRO A 60 10.27 11.99 -11.11
N LEU A 61 10.99 11.69 -12.19
CA LEU A 61 12.45 11.57 -12.21
C LEU A 61 13.12 12.85 -11.70
N PHE A 62 12.59 14.01 -12.11
CA PHE A 62 13.01 15.31 -11.60
C PHE A 62 12.98 15.39 -10.06
N LEU A 63 11.87 14.98 -9.43
CA LEU A 63 11.73 15.00 -7.98
C LEU A 63 12.68 13.99 -7.31
N GLN A 64 12.85 12.81 -7.91
CA GLN A 64 13.80 11.81 -7.43
C GLN A 64 15.22 12.36 -7.45
N GLU A 65 15.62 13.03 -8.52
CA GLU A 65 16.98 13.55 -8.68
C GLU A 65 17.27 14.73 -7.75
N MET A 66 16.31 15.65 -7.55
CA MET A 66 16.44 16.71 -6.55
C MET A 66 16.63 16.13 -5.14
N ILE A 67 15.81 15.14 -4.77
CA ILE A 67 15.90 14.51 -3.46
C ILE A 67 17.21 13.74 -3.34
N ARG A 68 17.62 13.00 -4.37
CA ARG A 68 18.90 12.28 -4.40
C ARG A 68 20.07 13.24 -4.19
N PHE A 69 20.12 14.34 -4.94
CA PHE A 69 21.16 15.35 -4.82
C PHE A 69 21.25 15.92 -3.40
N LEU A 70 20.12 16.33 -2.82
CA LEU A 70 20.09 16.88 -1.46
C LEU A 70 20.45 15.83 -0.40
N ASP A 71 19.97 14.60 -0.57
CA ASP A 71 20.25 13.51 0.36
C ASP A 71 21.74 13.12 0.41
N HIS A 72 22.49 13.34 -0.68
CA HIS A 72 23.94 13.11 -0.70
C HIS A 72 24.74 14.32 -0.22
N ASN A 73 24.31 15.54 -0.55
CA ASN A 73 25.14 16.73 -0.39
C ASN A 73 24.73 17.66 0.75
N SER A 74 23.53 17.52 1.32
CA SER A 74 22.95 18.54 2.22
C SER A 74 22.66 18.08 3.65
N LEU A 75 22.90 16.82 4.00
CA LEU A 75 22.50 16.27 5.31
C LEU A 75 23.19 16.96 6.49
N THR A 76 24.44 17.37 6.32
CA THR A 76 25.24 18.03 7.36
C THR A 76 25.18 19.55 7.29
N GLU A 77 24.52 20.09 6.27
CA GLU A 77 24.62 21.51 5.94
C GLU A 77 23.72 22.37 6.84
N GLU A 78 24.33 23.34 7.51
CA GLU A 78 23.65 24.15 8.51
C GLU A 78 22.48 24.94 7.90
N GLY A 79 21.32 24.83 8.54
CA GLY A 79 20.13 25.53 8.11
C GLY A 79 19.56 25.09 6.77
N ILE A 80 19.88 23.87 6.29
CA ILE A 80 19.26 23.30 5.08
C ILE A 80 17.72 23.38 5.15
N LEU A 81 17.07 23.67 4.01
CA LEU A 81 15.65 24.04 3.89
C LEU A 81 15.26 25.38 4.52
N ARG A 82 15.93 25.87 5.56
CA ARG A 82 15.65 27.17 6.20
C ARG A 82 16.31 28.32 5.45
N VAL A 83 17.61 28.25 5.26
CA VAL A 83 18.41 29.25 4.55
C VAL A 83 17.98 29.24 3.08
N GLY A 84 17.60 30.43 2.58
CA GLY A 84 17.20 30.61 1.19
C GLY A 84 18.40 30.60 0.26
N GLY A 85 18.24 29.96 -0.90
CA GLY A 85 19.15 30.15 -2.03
C GLY A 85 19.08 31.58 -2.58
N ALA A 86 20.04 31.94 -3.43
CA ALA A 86 19.97 33.25 -4.09
C ALA A 86 18.91 33.22 -5.19
N THR A 87 17.94 34.13 -5.10
CA THR A 87 16.78 34.19 -6.01
C THR A 87 17.18 34.18 -7.49
N ALA A 88 18.22 34.95 -7.86
CA ALA A 88 18.70 35.00 -9.25
C ALA A 88 19.27 33.64 -9.72
N ARG A 89 20.04 32.94 -8.86
CA ARG A 89 20.59 31.62 -9.20
C ARG A 89 19.51 30.54 -9.25
N MET A 90 18.55 30.60 -8.32
CA MET A 90 17.40 29.70 -8.35
C MET A 90 16.57 29.89 -9.62
N LYS A 91 16.35 31.15 -10.03
CA LYS A 91 15.63 31.47 -11.26
C LYS A 91 16.37 30.94 -12.50
N ALA A 92 17.67 31.22 -12.63
CA ALA A 92 18.48 30.71 -13.72
C ALA A 92 18.51 29.17 -13.77
N LEU A 93 18.65 28.53 -12.60
CA LEU A 93 18.61 27.06 -12.50
C LEU A 93 17.24 26.51 -12.92
N ARG A 94 16.14 27.17 -12.53
CA ARG A 94 14.80 26.77 -12.99
C ARG A 94 14.66 26.86 -14.51
N GLU A 95 15.11 27.95 -15.12
CA GLU A 95 15.03 28.17 -16.57
C GLU A 95 15.83 27.11 -17.32
N GLU A 96 17.08 26.86 -16.90
CA GLU A 96 17.93 25.79 -17.45
C GLU A 96 17.24 24.42 -17.39
N ILE A 97 16.63 24.10 -16.25
CA ILE A 97 15.92 22.84 -16.02
C ILE A 97 14.68 22.70 -16.92
N GLU A 98 13.93 23.78 -17.12
CA GLU A 98 12.75 23.79 -17.98
C GLU A 98 13.13 23.64 -19.46
N GLU A 99 14.26 24.22 -19.89
CA GLU A 99 14.79 24.09 -21.25
C GLU A 99 15.24 22.66 -21.57
N THR A 100 15.96 22.00 -20.65
CA THR A 100 16.49 20.64 -20.86
C THR A 100 15.49 19.52 -20.55
N PHE A 101 14.26 19.84 -20.15
CA PHE A 101 13.23 18.87 -19.77
C PHE A 101 12.98 17.78 -20.84
N ASN A 102 12.96 18.19 -22.11
CA ASN A 102 12.74 17.29 -23.24
C ASN A 102 13.98 16.44 -23.54
N GLU A 103 15.17 17.00 -23.38
CA GLU A 103 16.46 16.37 -23.68
C GLU A 103 16.80 15.22 -22.72
N GLY A 104 16.22 15.23 -21.51
CA GLY A 104 16.43 14.16 -20.52
C GLY A 104 17.80 14.21 -19.83
N ALA A 105 18.61 15.24 -20.11
CA ALA A 105 19.83 15.54 -19.39
C ALA A 105 19.51 16.52 -18.26
N PHE A 106 19.40 15.99 -17.04
CA PHE A 106 19.21 16.79 -15.83
C PHE A 106 20.33 16.45 -14.86
N SER A 107 21.32 17.33 -14.73
CA SER A 107 22.39 17.22 -13.73
C SER A 107 22.33 18.40 -12.77
N LEU A 108 22.39 18.09 -11.48
CA LEU A 108 22.50 19.06 -10.40
C LEU A 108 23.95 19.17 -9.88
N ASP A 109 24.91 18.59 -10.59
CA ASP A 109 26.31 18.60 -10.19
C ASP A 109 26.85 20.04 -10.13
N GLY A 110 27.60 20.35 -9.08
CA GLY A 110 28.13 21.70 -8.84
C GLY A 110 27.10 22.76 -8.42
N ARG A 111 25.80 22.42 -8.30
CA ARG A 111 24.79 23.35 -7.81
C ARG A 111 24.85 23.49 -6.30
N ARG A 112 24.45 24.66 -5.78
CA ARG A 112 24.42 24.90 -4.33
C ARG A 112 23.21 24.23 -3.71
N VAL A 113 23.41 23.55 -2.59
CA VAL A 113 22.33 22.83 -1.88
C VAL A 113 21.16 23.71 -1.46
N HIS A 114 21.42 24.97 -1.05
CA HIS A 114 20.36 25.91 -0.70
C HIS A 114 19.51 26.36 -1.90
N ASP A 115 20.11 26.45 -3.09
CA ASP A 115 19.38 26.81 -4.31
C ASP A 115 18.47 25.63 -4.72
N VAL A 116 18.98 24.39 -4.69
CA VAL A 116 18.20 23.18 -4.98
C VAL A 116 17.09 22.94 -3.94
N ALA A 117 17.38 23.12 -2.64
CA ALA A 117 16.39 23.04 -1.58
C ALA A 117 15.30 24.12 -1.74
N GLY A 118 15.68 25.32 -2.19
CA GLY A 118 14.77 26.38 -2.57
C GLY A 118 13.82 25.95 -3.69
N LEU A 119 14.37 25.38 -4.76
CA LEU A 119 13.59 24.88 -5.89
C LEU A 119 12.67 23.72 -5.52
N LEU A 120 13.09 22.81 -4.62
CA LEU A 120 12.26 21.70 -4.16
C LEU A 120 10.99 22.23 -3.47
N LYS A 121 11.17 23.21 -2.57
CA LYS A 121 10.05 23.90 -1.90
C LYS A 121 9.16 24.62 -2.91
N GLN A 122 9.77 25.29 -3.88
CA GLN A 122 9.06 26.02 -4.93
C GLN A 122 8.22 25.07 -5.80
N PHE A 123 8.80 23.96 -6.26
CA PHE A 123 8.12 22.92 -7.02
C PHE A 123 6.87 22.43 -6.30
N LEU A 124 7.00 22.04 -5.02
CA LEU A 124 5.86 21.56 -4.21
C LEU A 124 4.75 22.62 -4.07
N ARG A 125 5.14 23.87 -3.83
CA ARG A 125 4.21 25.00 -3.65
C ARG A 125 3.48 25.40 -4.93
N GLU A 126 4.13 25.22 -6.08
CA GLU A 126 3.60 25.61 -7.39
C GLU A 126 2.86 24.48 -8.12
N LEU A 127 2.78 23.29 -7.53
CA LEU A 127 1.96 22.22 -8.08
C LEU A 127 0.51 22.71 -8.31
N PRO A 128 -0.10 22.43 -9.47
CA PRO A 128 -1.49 22.81 -9.75
C PRO A 128 -2.48 22.24 -8.73
N PHE A 129 -2.15 21.06 -8.20
CA PHE A 129 -2.86 20.38 -7.14
C PHE A 129 -1.86 20.04 -6.02
N PRO A 130 -2.12 20.40 -4.76
CA PRO A 130 -1.20 20.13 -3.67
C PRO A 130 -0.83 18.66 -3.56
N LEU A 131 0.38 18.38 -3.06
CA LEU A 131 0.84 17.00 -2.88
C LEU A 131 -0.12 16.21 -1.98
N LEU A 132 -0.66 16.84 -0.93
CA LEU A 132 -1.68 16.29 -0.04
C LEU A 132 -3.12 16.38 -0.58
N THR A 133 -3.27 16.46 -1.91
CA THR A 133 -4.51 16.58 -2.70
C THR A 133 -5.39 17.78 -2.36
N TYR A 134 -6.00 18.38 -3.36
CA TYR A 134 -6.97 19.45 -3.14
C TYR A 134 -8.27 18.94 -2.48
N GLU A 135 -8.69 17.71 -2.82
CA GLU A 135 -9.97 17.13 -2.42
C GLU A 135 -10.11 17.00 -0.89
N TYR A 136 -9.08 16.44 -0.23
CA TYR A 136 -9.11 16.15 1.21
C TYR A 136 -8.30 17.13 2.06
N GLN A 137 -7.77 18.19 1.45
CA GLN A 137 -6.96 19.21 2.15
C GLN A 137 -7.65 19.75 3.42
N PRO A 138 -8.96 20.10 3.42
CA PRO A 138 -9.62 20.56 4.64
C PRO A 138 -9.73 19.45 5.69
N THR A 139 -9.97 18.20 5.26
CA THR A 139 -10.05 17.03 6.13
C THR A 139 -8.72 16.78 6.86
N PHE A 140 -7.58 16.94 6.18
CA PHE A 140 -6.28 16.86 6.83
C PHE A 140 -6.18 17.84 8.00
N ALA A 141 -6.53 19.12 7.79
CA ALA A 141 -6.49 20.13 8.85
C ALA A 141 -7.41 19.77 10.03
N SER A 142 -8.59 19.21 9.76
CA SER A 142 -9.56 18.80 10.78
C SER A 142 -9.11 17.63 11.65
N VAL A 143 -8.06 16.87 11.26
CA VAL A 143 -7.53 15.76 12.08
C VAL A 143 -7.04 16.26 13.45
N GLU A 144 -6.52 17.48 13.55
CA GLU A 144 -6.06 18.02 14.84
C GLU A 144 -7.19 18.17 15.85
N ASN A 145 -8.45 18.28 15.40
CA ASN A 145 -9.62 18.38 16.28
C ASN A 145 -9.96 17.03 16.96
N ILE A 146 -9.36 15.92 16.54
CA ILE A 146 -9.51 14.62 17.21
C ILE A 146 -8.66 14.63 18.48
N PRO A 147 -9.21 14.43 19.69
CA PRO A 147 -8.45 14.51 20.93
C PRO A 147 -7.41 13.40 21.08
N ASP A 148 -7.75 12.17 20.66
CA ASP A 148 -6.89 11.01 20.83
C ASP A 148 -5.80 10.90 19.76
N ARG A 149 -4.55 10.77 20.20
CA ARG A 149 -3.37 10.69 19.34
C ARG A 149 -3.39 9.46 18.42
N ARG A 150 -3.89 8.32 18.90
CA ARG A 150 -3.93 7.08 18.13
C ARG A 150 -4.96 7.18 17.02
N GLN A 151 -6.13 7.77 17.30
CA GLN A 151 -7.15 8.06 16.32
C GLN A 151 -6.73 9.14 15.32
N GLN A 152 -5.97 10.16 15.72
CA GLN A 152 -5.33 11.10 14.78
C GLN A 152 -4.43 10.36 13.78
N LEU A 153 -3.62 9.41 14.26
CA LEU A 153 -2.75 8.60 13.39
C LEU A 153 -3.56 7.65 12.50
N GLN A 154 -4.65 7.09 13.00
CA GLN A 154 -5.60 6.30 12.19
C GLN A 154 -6.22 7.15 11.07
N ALA A 155 -6.72 8.35 11.40
CA ALA A 155 -7.25 9.29 10.42
C ALA A 155 -6.21 9.65 9.34
N LEU A 156 -4.96 9.94 9.74
CA LEU A 156 -3.87 10.22 8.80
C LEU A 156 -3.54 9.02 7.90
N ASN A 157 -3.51 7.80 8.44
CA ASN A 157 -3.32 6.59 7.66
C ASN A 157 -4.41 6.43 6.59
N LEU A 158 -5.68 6.57 6.99
CA LEU A 158 -6.83 6.47 6.07
C LEU A 158 -6.77 7.56 4.98
N LEU A 159 -6.45 8.80 5.34
CA LEU A 159 -6.25 9.90 4.40
C LEU A 159 -5.13 9.60 3.40
N ILE A 160 -4.02 9.04 3.85
CA ILE A 160 -2.90 8.63 2.98
C ILE A 160 -3.34 7.52 2.01
N LEU A 161 -4.17 6.58 2.43
CA LEU A 161 -4.73 5.53 1.56
C LEU A 161 -5.71 6.09 0.52
N LEU A 162 -6.30 7.27 0.76
CA LEU A 162 -7.16 7.99 -0.17
C LEU A 162 -6.38 8.85 -1.19
N LEU A 163 -5.10 9.13 -0.95
CA LEU A 163 -4.26 9.87 -1.91
C LEU A 163 -4.12 9.07 -3.23
N PRO A 164 -4.10 9.74 -4.40
CA PRO A 164 -3.68 9.10 -5.65
C PRO A 164 -2.32 8.43 -5.51
N SER A 165 -2.07 7.34 -6.23
CA SER A 165 -0.83 6.55 -6.11
C SER A 165 0.42 7.41 -6.31
N ILE A 166 0.44 8.24 -7.34
CA ILE A 166 1.55 9.16 -7.65
C ILE A 166 1.80 10.13 -6.48
N HIS A 167 0.75 10.76 -5.96
CA HIS A 167 0.85 11.69 -4.84
C HIS A 167 1.35 11.00 -3.57
N ARG A 168 0.83 9.80 -3.28
CA ARG A 168 1.23 8.98 -2.14
C ARG A 168 2.70 8.57 -2.20
N ASP A 169 3.17 8.14 -3.37
CA ASP A 169 4.55 7.68 -3.55
C ASP A 169 5.53 8.87 -3.50
N CYS A 170 5.19 10.00 -4.13
CA CYS A 170 5.95 11.26 -4.00
C CYS A 170 6.04 11.74 -2.54
N LEU A 171 4.92 11.70 -1.81
CA LEU A 171 4.88 12.08 -0.39
C LEU A 171 5.79 11.16 0.45
N ARG A 172 5.81 9.86 0.16
CA ARG A 172 6.67 8.91 0.87
C ARG A 172 8.15 9.25 0.70
N VAL A 173 8.59 9.46 -0.54
CA VAL A 173 9.99 9.81 -0.83
C VAL A 173 10.36 11.12 -0.13
N LEU A 174 9.48 12.13 -0.20
CA LEU A 174 9.69 13.40 0.48
C LEU A 174 9.81 13.23 2.01
N LEU A 175 8.85 12.55 2.65
CA LEU A 175 8.86 12.37 4.11
C LEU A 175 10.06 11.53 4.59
N THR A 176 10.53 10.59 3.77
CA THR A 176 11.73 9.80 4.04
C THR A 176 12.96 10.71 4.06
N PHE A 177 13.11 11.56 3.04
CA PHE A 177 14.19 12.56 2.96
C PHE A 177 14.16 13.54 4.15
N LEU A 178 12.98 14.08 4.48
CA LEU A 178 12.85 15.02 5.61
C LEU A 178 13.24 14.35 6.94
N SER A 179 12.89 13.07 7.13
CA SER A 179 13.30 12.30 8.32
C SER A 179 14.82 12.12 8.39
N ARG A 180 15.47 11.90 7.24
CA ARG A 180 16.94 11.85 7.16
C ARG A 180 17.57 13.19 7.50
N ILE A 181 17.04 14.32 7.02
CA ILE A 181 17.53 15.64 7.45
C ILE A 181 17.45 15.78 8.98
N ILE A 182 16.33 15.40 9.58
CA ILE A 182 16.14 15.50 11.04
C ILE A 182 17.07 14.58 11.82
N SER A 183 17.42 13.40 11.29
CA SER A 183 18.38 12.51 11.98
C SER A 183 19.79 13.11 12.07
N TYR A 184 20.10 14.13 11.27
CA TYR A 184 21.36 14.89 11.29
C TYR A 184 21.22 16.25 12.02
N GLU A 185 20.15 16.46 12.79
CA GLU A 185 19.85 17.71 13.52
C GLU A 185 21.06 18.29 14.29
N LYS A 186 21.91 17.45 14.88
CA LYS A 186 23.10 17.89 15.62
C LYS A 186 24.08 18.71 14.76
N GLN A 187 24.17 18.38 13.48
CA GLN A 187 25.08 18.99 12.51
C GLN A 187 24.37 20.12 11.77
N ASN A 188 23.25 19.83 11.12
CA ASN A 188 22.55 20.81 10.28
C ASN A 188 21.65 21.80 11.06
N LYS A 189 21.44 21.61 12.37
CA LYS A 189 20.60 22.45 13.25
C LYS A 189 19.10 22.48 12.90
N MET A 190 18.64 21.52 12.11
CA MET A 190 17.25 21.41 11.64
C MET A 190 16.49 20.32 12.37
N ASN A 191 15.80 20.71 13.44
CA ASN A 191 14.95 19.81 14.21
C ASN A 191 13.59 19.54 13.54
N LEU A 192 12.86 18.56 14.07
CA LEU A 192 11.54 18.17 13.56
C LEU A 192 10.55 19.34 13.47
N ASN A 193 10.55 20.25 14.44
CA ASN A 193 9.65 21.40 14.46
C ASN A 193 10.02 22.42 13.38
N ASN A 194 11.32 22.74 13.23
CA ASN A 194 11.86 23.64 12.22
C ASN A 194 11.52 23.17 10.81
N VAL A 195 11.79 21.89 10.51
CA VAL A 195 11.46 21.29 9.22
C VAL A 195 9.95 21.30 8.97
N SER A 196 9.14 20.98 9.97
CA SER A 196 7.67 20.97 9.83
C SER A 196 7.10 22.36 9.53
N MET A 197 7.58 23.40 10.23
CA MET A 197 7.16 24.79 9.99
C MET A 197 7.49 25.25 8.56
N ILE A 198 8.66 24.88 8.05
CA ILE A 198 9.10 25.25 6.70
C ILE A 198 8.31 24.51 5.63
N MET A 199 8.03 23.21 5.85
CA MET A 199 7.40 22.37 4.82
C MET A 199 5.87 22.49 4.78
N ALA A 200 5.21 22.79 5.90
CA ALA A 200 3.76 22.97 5.96
C ALA A 200 3.17 23.92 4.89
N PRO A 201 3.68 25.16 4.69
CA PRO A 201 3.14 26.06 3.66
C PRO A 201 3.35 25.52 2.23
N ASN A 202 4.39 24.72 1.99
CA ASN A 202 4.67 24.15 0.68
C ASN A 202 3.79 22.92 0.37
N LEU A 203 3.25 22.25 1.39
CA LEU A 203 2.40 21.06 1.23
C LEU A 203 0.90 21.36 1.20
N PHE A 204 0.46 22.43 1.88
CA PHE A 204 -0.95 22.75 2.07
C PHE A 204 -1.43 23.98 1.29
N HIS A 205 -0.60 24.62 0.44
CA HIS A 205 -1.00 25.73 -0.45
C HIS A 205 -1.93 26.76 0.21
N PHE A 206 -1.55 27.27 1.37
CA PHE A 206 -2.31 28.35 1.99
C PHE A 206 -2.12 29.61 1.15
N SER A 207 -3.23 30.16 0.66
CA SER A 207 -3.24 31.51 0.08
C SER A 207 -2.93 32.47 1.22
N SER A 208 -1.69 32.92 1.32
CA SER A 208 -1.32 34.05 2.17
C SER A 208 -2.03 35.29 1.62
N SER A 209 -3.12 35.70 2.26
CA SER A 209 -3.67 37.04 2.04
C SER A 209 -2.62 38.07 2.46
N LYS A 210 -2.58 39.23 1.80
CA LYS A 210 -1.64 40.33 2.14
C LYS A 210 -2.04 41.08 3.42
N GLU A 211 -3.04 40.60 4.16
CA GLU A 211 -3.55 41.19 5.39
C GLU A 211 -2.93 40.52 6.62
N MET A 212 -3.06 41.17 7.77
CA MET A 212 -2.66 40.58 9.05
C MET A 212 -3.41 39.26 9.26
N PRO A 213 -2.70 38.15 9.54
CA PRO A 213 -3.35 36.85 9.67
C PRO A 213 -4.30 36.87 10.86
N SER A 214 -5.56 36.53 10.59
CA SER A 214 -6.59 36.36 11.60
C SER A 214 -6.21 35.24 12.58
N LEU A 215 -6.79 35.27 13.79
CA LEU A 215 -6.60 34.21 14.79
C LEU A 215 -6.93 32.81 14.23
N ARG A 216 -7.87 32.73 13.27
CA ARG A 216 -8.25 31.49 12.61
C ARG A 216 -7.15 30.98 11.69
N GLU A 217 -6.53 31.86 10.90
CA GLU A 217 -5.42 31.51 10.01
C GLU A 217 -4.18 31.08 10.80
N VAL A 218 -3.88 31.74 11.91
CA VAL A 218 -2.78 31.35 12.81
C VAL A 218 -3.02 29.94 13.39
N LYS A 219 -4.23 29.67 13.90
CA LYS A 219 -4.59 28.33 14.39
C LYS A 219 -4.49 27.28 13.29
N GLN A 220 -4.97 27.59 12.09
CA GLN A 220 -4.90 26.66 10.95
C GLN A 220 -3.45 26.40 10.50
N ALA A 221 -2.60 27.43 10.48
CA ALA A 221 -1.19 27.27 10.20
C ALA A 221 -0.54 26.32 11.22
N GLN A 222 -0.76 26.56 12.52
CA GLN A 222 -0.25 25.70 13.59
C GLN A 222 -0.74 24.24 13.45
N ALA A 223 -2.00 24.04 13.09
CA ALA A 223 -2.58 22.73 12.81
C ALA A 223 -1.79 21.98 11.74
N THR A 224 -1.49 22.65 10.64
CA THR A 224 -0.74 22.03 9.54
C THR A 224 0.71 21.75 9.88
N VAL A 225 1.36 22.62 10.65
CA VAL A 225 2.70 22.32 11.18
C VAL A 225 2.65 21.05 12.04
N ASN A 226 1.66 20.94 12.92
CA ASN A 226 1.49 19.76 13.74
C ASN A 226 1.24 18.51 12.88
N LEU A 227 0.42 18.59 11.84
CA LEU A 227 0.18 17.48 10.91
C LEU A 227 1.45 17.05 10.18
N VAL A 228 2.23 17.98 9.62
CA VAL A 228 3.52 17.66 8.99
C VAL A 228 4.45 16.97 9.99
N ARG A 229 4.49 17.45 11.24
CA ARG A 229 5.26 16.83 12.31
C ARG A 229 4.81 15.39 12.57
N MET A 230 3.51 15.10 12.58
CA MET A 230 3.01 13.72 12.69
C MET A 230 3.42 12.87 11.49
N LEU A 231 3.25 13.42 10.27
CA LEU A 231 3.52 12.72 9.02
C LEU A 231 4.99 12.28 8.97
N ILE A 232 5.92 13.16 9.34
CA ILE A 232 7.35 12.83 9.36
C ILE A 232 7.66 11.82 10.47
N LYS A 233 7.20 12.07 11.71
CA LYS A 233 7.53 11.24 12.88
C LYS A 233 6.99 9.81 12.79
N TYR A 234 5.78 9.63 12.25
CA TYR A 234 5.07 8.35 12.25
C TYR A 234 4.97 7.72 10.86
N GLN A 235 5.75 8.18 9.88
CA GLN A 235 5.63 7.73 8.48
C GLN A 235 5.61 6.20 8.32
N ASN A 236 6.41 5.45 9.08
CA ASN A 236 6.53 3.99 8.93
C ASN A 236 5.21 3.23 9.07
N ILE A 237 4.29 3.70 9.93
CA ILE A 237 2.99 3.06 10.14
C ILE A 237 1.91 3.58 9.19
N LEU A 238 2.07 4.82 8.70
CA LEU A 238 1.05 5.53 7.93
C LEU A 238 0.79 4.95 6.53
N TRP A 239 1.71 4.13 6.01
CA TRP A 239 1.59 3.54 4.68
C TRP A 239 0.89 2.18 4.65
N THR A 240 0.69 1.58 5.83
CA THR A 240 0.17 0.22 5.97
C THR A 240 -1.33 0.18 5.71
N ILE A 241 -1.84 -0.93 5.20
CA ILE A 241 -3.29 -1.15 5.10
C ILE A 241 -3.70 -1.90 6.38
N PRO A 242 -4.53 -1.31 7.24
CA PRO A 242 -5.08 -2.00 8.40
C PRO A 242 -5.63 -3.39 8.07
N GLY A 243 -5.30 -4.38 8.90
CA GLY A 243 -5.61 -5.79 8.65
C GLY A 243 -7.10 -6.07 8.46
N PHE A 244 -7.98 -5.33 9.15
CA PHE A 244 -9.42 -5.46 8.99
C PHE A 244 -9.88 -5.12 7.56
N MET A 245 -9.29 -4.12 6.92
CA MET A 245 -9.60 -3.77 5.53
C MET A 245 -9.11 -4.84 4.57
N VAL A 246 -7.94 -5.44 4.82
CA VAL A 246 -7.43 -6.55 4.01
C VAL A 246 -8.41 -7.72 4.04
N MET A 247 -8.86 -8.11 5.24
CA MET A 247 -9.86 -9.18 5.41
C MET A 247 -11.18 -8.86 4.68
N GLN A 248 -11.65 -7.61 4.76
CA GLN A 248 -12.88 -7.19 4.09
C GLN A 248 -12.74 -7.22 2.57
N VAL A 249 -11.61 -6.74 2.02
CA VAL A 249 -11.33 -6.81 0.57
C VAL A 249 -11.26 -8.26 0.09
N GLN A 250 -10.64 -9.16 0.86
CA GLN A 250 -10.60 -10.59 0.54
C GLN A 250 -12.02 -11.18 0.47
N LYS A 251 -12.87 -10.92 1.48
CA LYS A 251 -14.28 -11.34 1.46
C LYS A 251 -15.03 -10.81 0.23
N MET A 252 -14.86 -9.53 -0.09
CA MET A 252 -15.48 -8.91 -1.27
C MET A 252 -14.98 -9.51 -2.60
N ASN A 253 -13.71 -9.92 -2.67
CA ASN A 253 -13.17 -10.59 -3.86
C ASN A 253 -13.78 -11.98 -4.02
N VAL A 254 -13.80 -12.79 -2.96
CA VAL A 254 -14.40 -14.13 -2.96
C VAL A 254 -15.87 -14.08 -3.37
N GLN A 255 -16.63 -13.13 -2.82
CA GLN A 255 -18.04 -12.95 -3.16
C GLN A 255 -18.24 -12.57 -4.63
N ARG A 256 -17.45 -11.62 -5.15
CA ARG A 256 -17.51 -11.24 -6.58
C ARG A 256 -17.17 -12.41 -7.50
N THR A 257 -16.17 -13.21 -7.15
CA THR A 257 -15.84 -14.43 -7.93
C THR A 257 -17.03 -15.39 -7.92
N LYS A 258 -17.63 -15.66 -6.76
CA LYS A 258 -18.83 -16.51 -6.69
C LYS A 258 -19.98 -15.99 -7.57
N GLU A 259 -20.21 -14.68 -7.60
CA GLU A 259 -21.26 -14.05 -8.42
C GLU A 259 -20.98 -14.08 -9.93
N LEU A 260 -19.71 -13.97 -10.34
CA LEU A 260 -19.33 -14.12 -11.75
C LEU A 260 -19.55 -15.57 -12.21
N TRP A 261 -19.14 -16.53 -11.38
CA TRP A 261 -19.35 -17.96 -11.64
C TRP A 261 -20.83 -18.36 -11.71
N THR A 262 -21.72 -17.69 -10.96
CA THR A 262 -23.16 -17.94 -11.05
C THR A 262 -23.80 -17.28 -12.27
N LYS A 263 -23.30 -16.13 -12.73
CA LYS A 263 -23.81 -15.38 -13.89
C LYS A 263 -23.34 -15.92 -15.25
N GLU A 264 -22.16 -16.54 -15.33
CA GLU A 264 -21.62 -17.13 -16.57
C GLU A 264 -22.21 -18.51 -16.93
N ARG A 265 -23.20 -19.01 -16.19
CA ARG A 265 -23.94 -20.22 -16.59
C ARG A 265 -24.73 -19.92 -17.88
N PRO A 266 -24.44 -20.57 -19.03
CA PRO A 266 -25.20 -20.34 -20.26
C PRO A 266 -26.66 -20.77 -20.08
N LYS A 267 -27.61 -19.97 -20.57
CA LYS A 267 -29.06 -20.26 -20.56
C LYS A 267 -29.48 -21.44 -21.46
N ASN A 268 -28.56 -22.08 -22.17
CA ASN A 268 -28.84 -23.24 -23.02
C ASN A 268 -28.20 -24.52 -22.46
N LYS A 269 -28.93 -25.24 -21.60
CA LYS A 269 -28.91 -26.71 -21.54
C LYS A 269 -30.27 -27.24 -21.06
N ARG A 270 -31.27 -27.19 -21.94
CA ARG A 270 -32.47 -28.05 -21.85
C ARG A 270 -32.27 -29.44 -22.48
N ILE A 271 -31.06 -29.78 -22.92
CA ILE A 271 -30.77 -31.07 -23.57
C ILE A 271 -29.38 -31.56 -23.17
N VAL A 272 -29.12 -31.77 -21.87
CA VAL A 272 -28.20 -32.82 -21.37
C VAL A 272 -28.63 -33.18 -19.93
N ASP A 273 -29.92 -33.46 -19.73
CA ASP A 273 -30.53 -33.83 -18.44
C ASP A 273 -30.28 -35.29 -18.01
N LYS A 274 -29.18 -35.91 -18.46
CA LYS A 274 -28.85 -37.29 -18.06
C LYS A 274 -27.42 -37.56 -17.60
N ARG A 275 -26.56 -36.54 -17.49
CA ARG A 275 -25.15 -36.76 -17.05
C ARG A 275 -24.65 -35.87 -15.90
N LYS A 276 -25.47 -34.98 -15.33
CA LYS A 276 -25.05 -34.07 -14.24
C LYS A 276 -25.89 -34.15 -12.96
N SER A 277 -26.44 -35.32 -12.65
CA SER A 277 -27.04 -35.59 -11.33
C SER A 277 -25.99 -35.80 -10.21
N ASN A 278 -24.68 -35.72 -10.50
CA ASN A 278 -23.64 -36.13 -9.54
C ASN A 278 -22.75 -35.01 -8.96
N GLU A 279 -22.84 -33.76 -9.42
CA GLU A 279 -21.95 -32.67 -8.94
C GLU A 279 -22.60 -31.72 -7.92
N GLN A 280 -23.93 -31.70 -7.81
CA GLN A 280 -24.66 -30.84 -6.86
C GLN A 280 -24.74 -31.40 -5.42
N LYS A 281 -24.17 -32.59 -5.16
CA LYS A 281 -24.00 -33.14 -3.80
C LYS A 281 -22.75 -32.60 -3.07
N ASN A 282 -21.81 -31.97 -3.78
CA ASN A 282 -20.48 -31.67 -3.23
C ASN A 282 -20.41 -30.46 -2.28
N CYS A 283 -21.43 -29.58 -2.25
CA CYS A 283 -21.45 -28.43 -1.33
C CYS A 283 -22.13 -28.74 0.02
N GLY A 284 -23.08 -29.69 0.05
CA GLY A 284 -23.60 -30.23 1.32
C GLY A 284 -22.58 -31.13 2.04
N GLN A 285 -21.71 -31.81 1.26
CA GLN A 285 -20.67 -32.68 1.81
C GLN A 285 -19.56 -31.95 2.56
N LYS A 286 -19.11 -30.76 2.17
CA LYS A 286 -18.02 -30.06 2.90
C LYS A 286 -18.40 -29.64 4.33
N ASN A 287 -19.67 -29.33 4.58
CA ASN A 287 -20.16 -29.02 5.93
C ASN A 287 -20.48 -30.29 6.75
N ALA A 288 -20.83 -31.42 6.10
CA ALA A 288 -21.03 -32.71 6.75
C ALA A 288 -19.71 -33.47 7.03
N GLU A 289 -18.67 -33.27 6.20
CA GLU A 289 -17.34 -33.89 6.36
C GLU A 289 -16.56 -33.28 7.55
N LEU A 290 -16.78 -32.00 7.87
CA LEU A 290 -16.25 -31.35 9.08
C LEU A 290 -16.79 -31.97 10.37
N ALA A 291 -18.02 -32.49 10.35
CA ALA A 291 -18.66 -33.18 11.48
C ALA A 291 -18.24 -34.66 11.61
N ASN A 292 -17.70 -35.27 10.55
CA ASN A 292 -17.44 -36.72 10.48
C ASN A 292 -15.94 -37.11 10.45
N ASN A 293 -15.04 -36.17 10.75
CA ASN A 293 -13.58 -36.37 10.70
C ASN A 293 -13.07 -36.88 9.34
N ILE A 294 -13.65 -36.42 8.22
CA ILE A 294 -13.25 -36.85 6.88
C ILE A 294 -12.37 -35.78 6.25
N ILE A 295 -11.16 -36.14 5.82
CA ILE A 295 -10.26 -35.29 5.05
C ILE A 295 -10.21 -35.71 3.59
N ARG A 296 -10.04 -34.74 2.69
CA ARG A 296 -9.79 -35.01 1.27
C ARG A 296 -8.31 -34.80 0.97
N VAL A 297 -7.64 -35.88 0.60
CA VAL A 297 -6.22 -35.89 0.26
C VAL A 297 -6.08 -35.92 -1.26
N LYS A 298 -5.29 -35.00 -1.82
CA LYS A 298 -4.98 -34.92 -3.26
C LYS A 298 -3.60 -35.53 -3.50
N ALA A 299 -3.44 -36.32 -4.56
CA ALA A 299 -2.17 -36.88 -4.96
C ALA A 299 -2.01 -36.74 -6.49
N PRO A 300 -1.75 -35.52 -6.99
CA PRO A 300 -1.77 -35.22 -8.43
C PRO A 300 -0.73 -36.02 -9.23
N MET A 301 0.33 -36.50 -8.59
CA MET A 301 1.41 -37.28 -9.20
C MET A 301 1.19 -38.80 -9.09
N LEU A 302 0.09 -39.26 -8.47
CA LEU A 302 -0.24 -40.67 -8.34
C LEU A 302 -1.46 -41.03 -9.20
N ASN A 303 -1.55 -42.30 -9.60
CA ASN A 303 -2.70 -42.82 -10.36
C ASN A 303 -4.05 -42.57 -9.66
N LYS A 304 -4.04 -42.56 -8.33
CA LYS A 304 -5.19 -42.18 -7.51
C LYS A 304 -5.07 -40.71 -7.15
N ILE A 305 -5.69 -39.86 -7.96
CA ILE A 305 -5.48 -38.41 -7.96
C ILE A 305 -6.08 -37.72 -6.72
N ALA A 306 -7.10 -38.32 -6.09
CA ALA A 306 -7.66 -37.86 -4.82
C ALA A 306 -8.42 -38.96 -4.08
N MET A 307 -8.56 -38.83 -2.77
CA MET A 307 -9.35 -39.74 -1.92
C MET A 307 -9.91 -39.00 -0.69
N ALA A 308 -11.14 -39.33 -0.31
CA ALA A 308 -11.69 -38.94 0.99
C ALA A 308 -11.37 -40.03 2.03
N ILE A 309 -10.81 -39.64 3.16
CA ILE A 309 -10.35 -40.54 4.22
C ILE A 309 -10.99 -40.11 5.53
N GLN A 310 -11.67 -41.04 6.19
CA GLN A 310 -12.14 -40.85 7.56
C GLN A 310 -10.98 -41.08 8.54
N LEU A 311 -10.71 -40.09 9.38
CA LEU A 311 -9.64 -40.11 10.37
C LEU A 311 -10.06 -40.89 11.62
N THR A 312 -9.26 -41.88 12.00
CA THR A 312 -9.35 -42.59 13.28
C THR A 312 -8.33 -42.02 14.28
N ASP A 313 -8.52 -42.24 15.58
CA ASP A 313 -7.66 -41.65 16.64
C ASP A 313 -6.17 -42.04 16.55
N GLY A 314 -5.86 -43.17 15.90
CA GLY A 314 -4.49 -43.66 15.71
C GLY A 314 -3.93 -43.46 14.30
N MET A 315 -4.65 -42.80 13.39
CA MET A 315 -4.24 -42.73 11.99
C MET A 315 -3.03 -41.78 11.79
N ARG A 316 -1.95 -42.32 11.25
CA ARG A 316 -0.71 -41.58 10.98
C ARG A 316 -0.62 -41.08 9.53
N ALA A 317 0.22 -40.09 9.29
CA ALA A 317 0.45 -39.56 7.94
C ALA A 317 0.94 -40.65 6.98
N GLY A 318 1.80 -41.56 7.44
CA GLY A 318 2.28 -42.70 6.65
C GLY A 318 1.15 -43.66 6.22
N ASP A 319 0.15 -43.89 7.09
CA ASP A 319 -1.02 -44.74 6.77
C ASP A 319 -1.87 -44.14 5.65
N ILE A 320 -1.96 -42.80 5.61
CA ILE A 320 -2.65 -42.08 4.55
C ILE A 320 -1.92 -42.27 3.23
N VAL A 321 -0.60 -42.06 3.21
CA VAL A 321 0.22 -42.25 1.99
C VAL A 321 0.12 -43.70 1.50
N ALA A 322 0.14 -44.68 2.41
CA ALA A 322 0.00 -46.09 2.07
C ALA A 322 -1.32 -46.43 1.35
N LYS A 323 -2.43 -45.76 1.69
CA LYS A 323 -3.74 -45.95 1.03
C LYS A 323 -3.80 -45.48 -0.43
N PHE A 324 -2.78 -44.77 -0.91
CA PHE A 324 -2.65 -44.35 -2.31
C PHE A 324 -1.74 -45.28 -3.14
N ARG A 325 -1.19 -46.35 -2.54
CA ARG A 325 -0.36 -47.35 -3.24
C ARG A 325 -1.21 -48.33 -4.06
N ARG A 326 -0.65 -48.84 -5.17
CA ARG A 326 -1.30 -49.81 -6.08
C ARG A 326 -1.18 -51.25 -5.59
N ARG A 327 -0.09 -51.61 -4.89
CA ARG A 327 0.17 -52.95 -4.35
C ARG A 327 0.80 -52.89 -2.95
N PRO A 328 0.48 -53.81 -2.03
CA PRO A 328 1.22 -53.96 -0.78
C PRO A 328 2.63 -54.47 -1.09
N GLY A 329 3.66 -53.68 -0.77
CA GLY A 329 5.08 -54.01 -0.99
C GLY A 329 5.79 -53.22 -2.10
N GLU A 330 5.11 -52.33 -2.83
CA GLU A 330 5.81 -51.25 -3.56
C GLU A 330 6.13 -50.14 -2.56
N ASP A 331 7.41 -49.94 -2.27
CA ASP A 331 7.86 -48.84 -1.44
C ASP A 331 7.44 -47.52 -2.10
N ALA A 332 6.60 -46.73 -1.41
CA ALA A 332 6.44 -45.31 -1.75
C ALA A 332 7.65 -44.54 -1.23
N GLU A 333 8.85 -45.01 -1.54
CA GLU A 333 10.08 -44.28 -1.26
C GLU A 333 10.00 -42.95 -2.02
N GLY A 334 9.95 -41.87 -1.25
CA GLY A 334 9.97 -40.50 -1.75
C GLY A 334 8.67 -39.71 -1.61
N HIS A 335 7.50 -40.32 -1.49
CA HIS A 335 6.22 -39.57 -1.38
C HIS A 335 5.82 -39.28 0.06
N HIS A 336 5.58 -38.01 0.35
CA HIS A 336 5.22 -37.53 1.68
C HIS A 336 3.90 -36.77 1.64
N LEU A 337 3.22 -36.71 2.79
CA LEU A 337 2.00 -35.94 2.96
C LEU A 337 2.37 -34.51 3.39
N TYR A 338 1.78 -33.53 2.72
CA TYR A 338 2.00 -32.11 2.97
C TYR A 338 0.72 -31.47 3.51
N GLU A 339 0.91 -30.64 4.52
CA GLU A 339 -0.08 -29.68 5.02
C GLU A 339 0.13 -28.36 4.27
N VAL A 340 -0.91 -27.90 3.54
CA VAL A 340 -0.83 -26.71 2.69
C VAL A 340 -1.94 -25.73 3.06
N GLY A 341 -1.55 -24.48 3.33
CA GLY A 341 -2.48 -23.38 3.63
C GLY A 341 -2.17 -22.62 4.93
N GLY A 342 -2.68 -21.39 5.04
CA GLY A 342 -2.40 -20.48 6.17
C GLY A 342 -1.03 -19.77 6.07
N ASN A 343 -0.51 -19.26 7.19
CA ASN A 343 0.80 -18.56 7.27
C ASN A 343 2.01 -19.51 7.15
N ILE A 344 1.80 -20.83 7.15
CA ILE A 344 2.87 -21.83 7.07
C ILE A 344 3.28 -22.14 5.62
N GLY A 345 2.52 -21.69 4.63
CA GLY A 345 2.75 -21.99 3.22
C GLY A 345 2.52 -23.48 2.93
N GLU A 346 3.57 -24.27 3.12
CA GLU A 346 3.59 -25.71 2.90
C GLU A 346 4.54 -26.38 3.90
N ARG A 347 4.11 -27.49 4.50
CA ARG A 347 4.90 -28.27 5.47
C ARG A 347 4.83 -29.76 5.16
N CYS A 348 5.99 -30.41 5.07
CA CYS A 348 6.10 -31.86 4.99
C CYS A 348 5.80 -32.49 6.36
N LEU A 349 4.99 -33.55 6.39
CA LEU A 349 4.66 -34.27 7.62
C LEU A 349 5.51 -35.53 7.77
N ASP A 350 6.00 -35.75 8.98
CA ASP A 350 6.64 -37.02 9.34
C ASP A 350 5.62 -38.15 9.30
N ASN A 351 6.06 -39.35 8.91
CA ASN A 351 5.17 -40.51 8.75
C ASN A 351 4.41 -40.87 10.05
N ASP A 352 4.97 -40.55 11.22
CA ASP A 352 4.35 -40.82 12.52
C ASP A 352 3.36 -39.74 13.00
N THR A 353 3.15 -38.68 12.22
CA THR A 353 2.28 -37.56 12.60
C THR A 353 0.84 -38.02 12.76
N ASN A 354 0.23 -37.74 13.93
CA ASN A 354 -1.18 -38.04 14.18
C ASN A 354 -2.08 -37.06 13.42
N MET A 355 -2.81 -37.60 12.45
CA MET A 355 -3.60 -36.79 11.51
C MET A 355 -4.87 -36.22 12.12
N LYS A 356 -5.46 -36.91 13.10
CA LYS A 356 -6.65 -36.42 13.80
C LYS A 356 -6.32 -35.26 14.73
N ALA A 357 -5.19 -35.33 15.42
CA ALA A 357 -4.69 -34.24 16.25
C ALA A 357 -4.34 -33.01 15.38
N LEU A 358 -3.64 -33.23 14.27
CA LEU A 358 -3.25 -32.14 13.36
C LEU A 358 -4.46 -31.47 12.71
N TYR A 359 -5.45 -32.24 12.27
CA TYR A 359 -6.67 -31.70 11.67
C TYR A 359 -7.50 -30.83 12.66
N LYS A 360 -7.46 -31.12 13.96
CA LYS A 360 -8.12 -30.27 14.97
C LYS A 360 -7.44 -28.91 15.10
N VAL A 361 -6.12 -28.86 14.96
CA VAL A 361 -5.33 -27.61 15.04
C VAL A 361 -5.51 -26.79 13.76
N ASN A 362 -5.61 -27.44 12.60
CA ASN A 362 -5.78 -26.77 11.32
C ASN A 362 -6.88 -27.42 10.45
N PRO A 363 -8.16 -27.16 10.75
CA PRO A 363 -9.29 -27.79 10.05
C PRO A 363 -9.50 -27.29 8.61
N HIS A 364 -8.78 -26.23 8.21
CA HIS A 364 -8.84 -25.66 6.87
C HIS A 364 -7.61 -25.99 6.01
N ALA A 365 -6.70 -26.83 6.52
CA ALA A 365 -5.55 -27.30 5.75
C ALA A 365 -5.98 -28.11 4.52
N GLU A 366 -5.29 -27.88 3.40
CA GLU A 366 -5.30 -28.79 2.27
C GLU A 366 -4.22 -29.86 2.45
N TRP A 367 -4.57 -31.11 2.13
CA TRP A 367 -3.67 -32.27 2.27
C TRP A 367 -3.22 -32.77 0.90
N ILE A 368 -1.92 -32.71 0.63
CA ILE A 368 -1.36 -33.05 -0.69
C ILE A 368 -0.24 -34.08 -0.54
N ILE A 369 -0.29 -35.18 -1.31
CA ILE A 369 0.80 -36.14 -1.41
C ILE A 369 1.65 -35.79 -2.64
N LYS A 370 2.95 -35.60 -2.43
CA LYS A 370 3.94 -35.32 -3.48
C LYS A 370 5.33 -35.84 -3.08
N PRO A 371 6.27 -36.01 -4.02
CA PRO A 371 7.64 -36.39 -3.69
C PRO A 371 8.36 -35.30 -2.89
N ARG A 372 9.31 -35.69 -2.03
CA ARG A 372 10.18 -34.76 -1.31
C ARG A 372 11.06 -34.03 -2.32
N SER A 373 11.07 -32.70 -2.28
CA SER A 373 11.98 -31.88 -3.07
C SER A 373 13.36 -31.89 -2.40
N ASP A 374 14.40 -32.35 -3.10
CA ASP A 374 15.80 -32.42 -2.61
C ASP A 374 16.50 -31.06 -2.46
N TYR A 375 15.75 -30.02 -2.10
CA TYR A 375 16.27 -28.68 -1.82
C TYR A 375 15.68 -28.16 -0.51
N GLU A 376 16.17 -28.71 0.61
CA GLU A 376 16.16 -28.05 1.91
C GLU A 376 17.60 -27.97 2.44
#